data_AF-A0A9D7LEK5-F1
#
_entry.id   AF-A0A9D7LEK5-F1
#
_cell.length_a   1.000
_cell.length_b   1.000
_cell.length_c   1.000
_cell.angle_alpha   90.00
_cell.angle_beta   90.00
_cell.angle_gamma   90.00
#
_symmetry.space_group_name_H-M   'P 1'
#
loop_
_entity.id
_entity.type
_entity.pdbx_description
1 polymer ?
#
loop_
_entity_poly.entity_id
_entity_poly.type
_entity_poly.pdbx_seq_one_letter_code
_entity_poly.pdbx_strand_id
1 'polypeptide(L)'
;MTMHIDEEVLDRVMKITGAKTKTEAVETALKEMARRHKMKELFSMDLGLTPEEWKTAFDPASYPEDKPTLRVAEDQKPYNHGGPA
;
A
#
# COMPACT_ATOMS: atom_id res chain seq x y z
N MET A 1 1.92 -35.50 8.35
CA MET A 1 1.99 -34.85 7.03
C MET A 1 3.42 -34.38 6.85
N THR A 2 4.14 -34.85 5.84
CA THR A 2 5.52 -34.43 5.58
C THR A 2 5.55 -33.75 4.22
N MET A 3 6.05 -32.51 4.16
CA MET A 3 6.16 -31.71 2.95
C MET A 3 7.63 -31.37 2.74
N HIS A 4 8.13 -31.62 1.53
CA HIS A 4 9.48 -31.21 1.15
C HIS A 4 9.42 -29.78 0.60
N ILE A 5 10.18 -28.89 1.22
CA ILE A 5 10.29 -27.48 0.85
C ILE A 5 11.75 -27.21 0.54
N ASP A 6 12.01 -26.44 -0.52
CA ASP A 6 13.34 -25.94 -0.83
C ASP A 6 13.84 -25.05 0.31
N GLU A 7 14.96 -25.43 0.92
CA GLU A 7 15.54 -24.75 2.08
C GLU A 7 16.08 -23.36 1.73
N GLU A 8 16.57 -23.14 0.50
CA GLU A 8 17.04 -21.82 0.08
C GLU A 8 15.89 -20.82 -0.05
N VAL A 9 14.74 -21.31 -0.53
CA VAL A 9 13.50 -20.51 -0.62
C VAL A 9 13.01 -20.18 0.78
N LEU A 10 12.98 -21.17 1.68
CA LEU A 10 12.51 -20.98 3.05
C LEU A 10 13.38 -19.98 3.82
N ASP A 11 14.70 -20.09 3.70
CA ASP A 11 15.65 -19.14 4.28
C ASP A 11 15.44 -17.72 3.76
N ARG A 12 15.18 -17.58 2.46
CA ARG A 12 14.89 -16.27 1.86
C ARG A 12 13.57 -15.70 2.40
N VAL A 13 12.54 -16.52 2.53
CA VAL A 13 11.26 -16.11 3.12
C VAL A 13 11.47 -15.65 4.56
N MET A 14 12.19 -16.42 5.39
CA MET A 14 12.51 -16.05 6.76
C MET A 14 13.24 -14.71 6.86
N LYS A 15 14.22 -14.45 5.98
CA LYS A 15 14.94 -13.17 5.94
C LYS A 15 14.05 -11.98 5.57
N ILE A 16 13.14 -12.17 4.62
CA ILE A 16 12.25 -11.10 4.14
C ILE A 16 11.15 -10.78 5.18
N THR A 17 10.58 -11.81 5.82
CA THR A 17 9.47 -11.65 6.74
C THR A 17 9.90 -11.41 8.19
N GLY A 18 11.15 -11.75 8.53
CA GLY A 18 11.65 -11.71 9.91
C GLY A 18 11.14 -12.86 10.78
N ALA A 19 10.55 -13.91 10.18
CA ALA A 19 10.04 -15.06 10.91
C ALA A 19 11.16 -15.79 11.66
N LYS A 20 10.90 -16.14 12.92
CA LYS A 20 11.87 -16.80 13.81
C LYS A 20 11.89 -18.31 13.65
N THR A 21 10.81 -18.89 13.11
CA THR A 21 10.67 -20.32 12.89
C THR A 21 10.24 -20.65 11.47
N LYS A 22 10.59 -21.85 11.00
CA LYS A 22 10.18 -22.37 9.69
C LYS A 22 8.66 -22.38 9.53
N THR A 23 7.93 -22.79 10.56
CA THR A 23 6.47 -22.82 10.58
C THR A 23 5.86 -21.43 10.41
N GLU A 24 6.37 -20.45 11.16
CA GLU A 24 5.92 -19.06 11.07
C GLU A 24 6.20 -18.46 9.68
N ALA A 25 7.34 -18.80 9.08
CA ALA A 25 7.71 -18.35 7.75
C ALA A 25 6.73 -18.88 6.69
N VAL A 26 6.41 -20.18 6.76
CA VAL A 26 5.43 -20.83 5.88
C VAL A 26 4.04 -20.25 6.09
N GLU A 27 3.60 -20.10 7.34
CA GLU A 27 2.28 -19.54 7.67
C GLU A 27 2.14 -18.11 7.13
N THR A 28 3.14 -17.27 7.36
CA THR A 28 3.19 -15.89 6.87
C THR A 28 3.18 -15.84 5.34
N ALA A 29 3.97 -16.68 4.68
CA ALA A 29 4.02 -16.72 3.22
C ALA A 29 2.68 -17.11 2.60
N LEU A 30 2.00 -18.13 3.16
CA LEU A 30 0.69 -18.57 2.69
C LEU A 30 -0.37 -17.48 2.87
N LYS A 31 -0.41 -16.85 4.05
CA LYS A 31 -1.32 -15.73 4.34
C LYS A 31 -1.09 -14.56 3.40
N GLU A 32 0.17 -14.20 3.16
CA GLU A 32 0.52 -13.08 2.29
C GLU A 32 0.15 -13.34 0.82
N MET A 33 0.34 -14.56 0.32
CA MET A 33 -0.10 -14.93 -1.03
C MET A 33 -1.61 -14.85 -1.19
N ALA A 34 -2.37 -15.37 -0.22
CA ALA A 34 -3.83 -15.22 -0.22
C ALA A 34 -4.26 -13.75 -0.15
N ARG A 35 -3.61 -12.94 0.70
CA ARG A 35 -3.90 -11.50 0.85
C ARG A 35 -3.67 -10.74 -0.46
N ARG A 36 -2.55 -10.97 -1.14
CA ARG A 36 -2.23 -10.30 -2.42
C ARG A 36 -3.22 -10.66 -3.51
N HIS A 37 -3.61 -11.93 -3.60
CA HIS A 37 -4.64 -12.35 -4.53
C HIS A 37 -5.97 -11.64 -4.24
N LYS A 38 -6.41 -11.62 -2.97
CA LYS A 38 -7.67 -10.97 -2.59
C LYS A 38 -7.65 -9.46 -2.86
N MET A 39 -6.52 -8.80 -2.62
CA MET A 39 -6.36 -7.39 -2.93
C MET A 39 -6.53 -7.11 -4.43
N LYS A 40 -5.90 -7.93 -5.29
CA LYS A 40 -6.06 -7.81 -6.75
C LYS A 40 -7.51 -8.02 -7.17
N GLU A 41 -8.17 -9.03 -6.60
CA GLU A 41 -9.59 -9.31 -6.86
C GLU A 41 -10.46 -8.11 -6.50
N LEU A 42 -10.34 -7.58 -5.28
CA LEU A 42 -11.11 -6.42 -4.82
C LEU A 42 -10.84 -5.15 -5.64
N PHE A 43 -9.59 -4.90 -6.04
CA PHE A 43 -9.25 -3.71 -6.84
C PHE A 43 -9.58 -3.86 -8.33
N SER A 44 -9.75 -5.10 -8.81
CA SER A 44 -10.26 -5.36 -10.15
C SER A 44 -11.79 -5.29 -10.23
N MET A 45 -12.48 -5.29 -9.08
CA MET A 45 -13.92 -5.07 -9.03
C MET A 45 -14.18 -3.58 -9.29
N ASP A 46 -14.89 -3.30 -10.36
CA ASP A 46 -15.44 -1.98 -10.59
C ASP A 46 -16.45 -1.66 -9.48
N LEU A 47 -16.37 -0.46 -8.91
CA LEU A 47 -17.33 -0.01 -7.90
C LEU A 47 -18.68 0.38 -8.53
N GLY A 48 -18.78 0.33 -9.86
CA GLY A 48 -20.01 0.62 -10.61
C GLY A 48 -20.40 2.10 -10.59
N LEU A 49 -19.46 2.96 -10.20
CA LEU A 49 -19.64 4.41 -10.12
C LEU A 49 -19.38 5.04 -11.47
N THR A 50 -20.26 5.96 -11.87
CA THR A 50 -20.05 6.81 -13.04
C THR A 50 -18.94 7.83 -12.79
N PRO A 51 -18.36 8.45 -13.84
CA PRO A 51 -17.32 9.45 -13.67
C PRO A 51 -17.71 10.65 -12.80
N GLU A 52 -18.98 11.04 -12.78
CA GLU A 52 -19.46 12.14 -11.94
C GLU A 52 -19.60 11.72 -10.47
N GLU A 53 -20.11 10.52 -10.20
CA GLU A 53 -20.19 9.99 -8.84
C GLU A 53 -18.81 9.80 -8.22
N TRP A 54 -17.81 9.40 -9.02
CA TRP A 54 -16.41 9.35 -8.58
C TRP A 54 -15.88 10.70 -8.10
N LYS A 55 -16.22 11.81 -8.78
CA LYS A 55 -15.77 13.16 -8.38
C LYS A 55 -16.37 13.60 -7.05
N THR A 56 -17.55 13.09 -6.71
CA THR A 56 -18.27 13.41 -5.47
C THR A 56 -18.15 12.32 -4.40
N ALA A 57 -17.45 11.21 -4.68
CA ALA A 57 -17.35 10.07 -3.76
C ALA A 57 -16.52 10.36 -2.51
N PHE A 58 -15.64 11.37 -2.56
CA PHE A 58 -14.86 11.81 -1.42
C PHE A 58 -15.60 12.91 -0.65
N ASP A 59 -15.75 12.72 0.67
CA ASP A 59 -16.34 13.74 1.54
C ASP A 59 -15.45 15.00 1.53
N PRO A 60 -15.99 16.18 1.16
CA PRO A 60 -15.25 17.44 1.20
C PRO A 60 -14.62 17.73 2.57
N ALA A 61 -15.24 17.30 3.67
CA ALA A 61 -14.68 17.45 5.02
C ALA A 61 -13.47 16.54 5.28
N SER A 62 -13.23 15.54 4.43
CA SER A 62 -11.99 14.73 4.45
C SER A 62 -10.79 15.48 3.87
N TYR A 63 -11.03 16.55 3.09
CA TYR A 63 -9.99 17.48 2.72
C TYR A 63 -9.83 18.53 3.84
N PRO A 64 -8.66 18.63 4.48
CA PRO A 64 -8.42 19.74 5.39
C PRO A 64 -8.41 21.03 4.55
N GLU A 65 -9.47 21.85 4.67
CA GLU A 65 -9.60 23.14 3.96
C GLU A 65 -8.43 24.10 4.25
N ASP A 66 -7.79 23.90 5.39
CA ASP A 66 -6.67 24.68 5.85
C ASP A 66 -5.75 23.74 6.64
N LYS A 67 -4.63 23.29 6.04
CA LYS A 67 -3.32 23.21 6.71
C LYS A 67 -2.24 22.46 5.91
N PRO A 68 -0.96 22.85 6.09
CA PRO A 68 0.22 22.18 5.56
C PRO A 68 0.44 20.73 6.02
N THR A 69 -0.51 20.10 6.72
CA THR A 69 -0.37 18.75 7.32
C THR A 69 -0.17 17.64 6.29
N LEU A 70 -0.76 17.76 5.10
CA LEU A 70 -0.56 16.80 4.00
C LEU A 70 0.77 16.98 3.26
N ARG A 71 1.44 18.12 3.45
CA ARG A 71 2.70 18.50 2.78
C ARG A 71 3.86 18.71 3.76
N VAL A 72 3.73 18.23 5.01
CA VAL A 72 4.77 18.38 6.05
C VAL A 72 6.11 17.76 5.64
N ALA A 73 6.06 16.71 4.81
CA ALA A 73 7.24 16.02 4.30
C ALA A 73 7.77 16.61 2.96
N GLU A 74 7.09 17.60 2.37
CA GLU A 74 7.58 18.27 1.17
C GLU A 74 8.46 19.46 1.59
N ASP A 75 9.68 19.54 1.07
CA ASP A 75 10.52 20.72 1.24
C ASP A 75 9.84 21.93 0.58
N GLN A 76 9.63 23.00 1.35
CA GLN A 76 9.06 24.24 0.85
C GLN A 76 10.01 24.86 -0.18
N LYS A 77 9.61 24.86 -1.47
CA LYS A 77 10.37 25.58 -2.50
C LYS A 77 10.37 27.09 -2.19
N PRO A 78 11.52 27.78 -2.27
CA PRO A 78 11.56 29.22 -2.09
C PRO A 78 10.67 29.91 -3.11
N TYR A 79 9.87 30.87 -2.65
CA TYR A 79 8.98 31.66 -3.49
C TYR A 79 9.85 32.54 -4.41
N ASN A 80 9.90 32.23 -5.71
CA ASN A 80 10.57 33.09 -6.67
C ASN A 80 9.67 34.28 -6.97
N HIS A 81 9.92 35.43 -6.34
CA HIS A 81 9.35 36.70 -6.77
C HIS A 81 10.03 37.13 -8.08
N GLY A 82 9.67 36.47 -9.17
CA GLY A 82 9.93 36.98 -10.51
C GLY A 82 9.06 38.21 -10.75
N GLY A 83 9.50 39.36 -10.23
CA GLY A 83 8.95 40.64 -10.64
C GLY A 83 9.33 40.90 -12.11
N PRO A 84 8.43 41.47 -12.93
CA PRO A 84 8.80 41.90 -14.28
C PRO A 84 9.86 43.02 -14.19
N ALA A 85 10.85 42.93 -15.08
CA ALA A 85 11.94 43.89 -15.26
C ALA A 85 11.45 45.28 -15.66
#